data_AF-B6CGX0-F1
#
_entry.id   AF-B6CGX0-F1
#
_cell.length_a   1.000
_cell.length_b   1.000
_cell.length_c   1.000
_cell.angle_alpha   90.00
_cell.angle_beta   90.00
_cell.angle_gamma   90.00
#
_symmetry.space_group_name_H-M   'P 1'
#
loop_
_entity.id
_entity.type
_entity.pdbx_description
1 polymer ?
#
loop_
_entity_poly.entity_id
_entity_poly.type
_entity_poly.pdbx_seq_one_letter_code
_entity_poly.pdbx_strand_id
1 'polypeptide(L)'
;MRIVKASYNQAILPEHQGNPLIEALPPKKSWEGMMDAFSNYPEMAEDIRDHTNPMVREEYLTRLKELRQPLPIYYDCFRAIERALKQGYSAKNPLTPTMAQYLHYPVNERPHIEPKTGYFVPKAETITLIGESGTGKTSMLEQVLNYFPQVIEHSSYKGLP
;
A
#
# COMPACT_ATOMS: atom_id res chain seq x y z
N MET A 1 5.39 -12.78 -3.31
CA MET A 1 5.54 -11.41 -3.84
C MET A 1 4.47 -11.19 -4.92
N ARG A 2 3.57 -10.21 -4.75
CA ARG A 2 2.48 -9.95 -5.71
C ARG A 2 2.92 -8.94 -6.76
N ILE A 3 3.00 -9.37 -8.01
CA ILE A 3 3.31 -8.54 -9.18
C ILE A 3 1.99 -8.28 -9.92
N VAL A 4 1.69 -7.03 -10.23
CA VAL A 4 0.48 -6.63 -10.97
C VAL A 4 0.85 -5.71 -12.12
N LYS A 5 0.07 -5.75 -13.21
CA LYS A 5 0.17 -4.74 -14.27
C LYS A 5 -0.40 -3.41 -13.78
N ALA A 6 0.21 -2.30 -14.19
CA ALA A 6 -0.25 -0.97 -13.85
C ALA A 6 -1.66 -0.71 -14.39
N SER A 7 -2.55 -0.25 -13.51
CA SER A 7 -3.85 0.31 -13.86
C SER A 7 -3.90 1.74 -13.37
N TYR A 8 -3.93 2.69 -14.28
CA TYR A 8 -3.82 4.11 -13.94
C TYR A 8 -5.17 4.73 -13.66
N ASN A 9 -5.27 5.40 -12.51
CA ASN A 9 -6.43 6.18 -12.10
C ASN A 9 -6.00 7.64 -11.93
N GLN A 10 -6.84 8.57 -12.36
CA GLN A 10 -6.52 10.00 -12.22
C GLN A 10 -6.27 10.36 -10.75
N ALA A 11 -5.13 11.01 -10.50
CA ALA A 11 -4.77 11.42 -9.15
C ALA A 11 -5.70 12.55 -8.65
N ILE A 12 -6.04 12.49 -7.36
CA ILE A 12 -6.91 13.48 -6.68
C ILE A 12 -6.25 14.86 -6.66
N LEU A 13 -4.95 14.91 -6.34
CA LEU A 13 -4.19 16.15 -6.28
C LEU A 13 -3.70 16.54 -7.69
N PRO A 14 -3.93 17.77 -8.16
CA PRO A 14 -3.48 18.23 -9.47
C PRO A 14 -1.97 18.04 -9.70
N GLU A 15 -1.14 18.30 -8.69
CA GLU A 15 0.31 18.14 -8.75
C GLU A 15 0.78 16.68 -8.89
N HIS A 16 -0.08 15.71 -8.61
CA HIS A 16 0.19 14.29 -8.80
C HIS A 16 -0.30 13.75 -10.14
N GLN A 17 -1.11 14.53 -10.87
CA GLN A 17 -1.64 14.10 -12.16
C GLN A 17 -0.51 14.06 -13.19
N GLY A 18 -0.52 13.03 -14.05
CA GLY A 18 0.56 12.82 -15.00
C GLY A 18 1.77 12.09 -14.41
N ASN A 19 1.70 11.61 -13.16
CA ASN A 19 2.72 10.73 -12.59
C ASN A 19 2.25 9.27 -12.61
N PRO A 20 2.78 8.42 -13.51
CA PRO A 20 2.34 7.03 -13.62
C PRO A 20 2.54 6.21 -12.33
N LEU A 21 3.55 6.54 -11.51
CA LEU A 21 3.82 5.83 -10.26
C LEU A 21 2.74 6.08 -9.20
N ILE A 22 2.19 7.31 -9.15
CA ILE A 22 1.11 7.65 -8.22
C ILE A 22 -0.23 7.15 -8.76
N GLU A 23 -0.49 7.33 -10.05
CA GLU A 23 -1.76 6.97 -10.67
C GLU A 23 -1.99 5.45 -10.72
N ALA A 24 -0.92 4.65 -10.70
CA ALA A 24 -1.01 3.19 -10.63
C ALA A 24 -1.23 2.63 -9.21
N LEU A 25 -1.13 3.46 -8.17
CA LEU A 25 -1.45 3.01 -6.80
C LEU A 25 -2.93 2.65 -6.67
N PRO A 26 -3.29 1.72 -5.77
CA PRO A 26 -4.69 1.41 -5.49
C PRO A 26 -5.50 2.68 -5.20
N PRO A 27 -6.73 2.79 -5.74
CA PRO A 27 -7.58 3.95 -5.52
C PRO A 27 -7.91 4.11 -4.04
N LYS A 28 -8.19 5.36 -3.65
CA LYS A 28 -8.50 5.70 -2.26
C LYS A 28 -9.82 5.04 -1.85
N LYS A 29 -9.77 4.09 -0.93
CA LYS A 29 -10.96 3.48 -0.31
C LYS A 29 -11.52 4.32 0.83
N SER A 30 -12.79 4.12 1.20
CA SER A 30 -13.37 4.68 2.42
C SER A 30 -12.83 3.96 3.67
N TRP A 31 -13.24 4.41 4.85
CA TRP A 31 -12.97 3.72 6.11
C TRP A 31 -13.58 2.31 6.10
N GLU A 32 -14.86 2.21 5.78
CA GLU A 32 -15.65 0.98 5.80
C GLU A 32 -15.06 -0.05 4.84
N GLY A 33 -14.80 0.35 3.58
CA GLY A 33 -14.25 -0.54 2.58
C GLY A 33 -12.79 -0.97 2.85
N MET A 34 -12.12 -0.31 3.79
CA MET A 34 -10.78 -0.70 4.24
C MET A 34 -10.84 -1.64 5.44
N MET A 35 -11.69 -1.34 6.42
CA MET A 35 -11.92 -2.24 7.55
C MET A 35 -12.49 -3.57 7.07
N ASP A 36 -13.40 -3.55 6.11
CA ASP A 36 -13.91 -4.76 5.47
C ASP A 36 -12.78 -5.56 4.80
N ALA A 37 -11.90 -4.88 4.04
CA ALA A 37 -10.77 -5.51 3.36
C ALA A 37 -9.71 -6.13 4.30
N PHE A 38 -9.61 -5.65 5.55
CA PHE A 38 -8.72 -6.23 6.56
C PHE A 38 -9.40 -7.24 7.47
N SER A 39 -10.72 -7.31 7.42
CA SER A 39 -11.50 -8.25 8.20
C SER A 39 -11.53 -9.64 7.56
N ASN A 40 -11.69 -10.64 8.40
CA ASN A 40 -11.99 -11.99 7.96
C ASN A 40 -12.88 -12.63 9.01
N TYR A 41 -14.16 -12.79 8.70
CA TYR A 41 -15.12 -13.45 9.59
C TYR A 41 -15.44 -14.82 9.00
N PRO A 42 -14.89 -15.92 9.56
CA PRO A 42 -15.21 -17.25 9.11
C PRO A 42 -16.72 -17.50 9.25
N GLU A 43 -17.27 -18.33 8.36
CA GLU A 43 -18.69 -18.64 8.36
C GLU A 43 -19.11 -19.22 9.71
N MET A 44 -20.09 -18.57 10.34
CA MET A 44 -20.69 -19.02 11.58
C MET A 44 -21.74 -20.07 11.26
N ALA A 45 -21.38 -21.34 11.41
CA ALA A 45 -22.29 -22.46 11.27
C ALA A 45 -23.02 -22.66 12.61
N GLU A 46 -24.24 -22.13 12.73
CA GLU A 46 -25.04 -22.19 13.97
C GLU A 46 -25.30 -23.63 14.43
N ASP A 47 -25.44 -24.55 13.48
CA ASP A 47 -25.62 -25.99 13.67
C ASP A 47 -24.40 -26.66 14.34
N ILE A 48 -23.21 -26.08 14.23
CA ILE A 48 -22.00 -26.62 14.83
C ILE A 48 -21.96 -26.38 16.33
N ARG A 49 -22.50 -25.26 16.81
CA ARG A 49 -22.52 -24.95 18.25
C ARG A 49 -23.23 -26.02 19.04
N ASP A 50 -24.34 -26.52 18.50
CA ASP A 50 -25.19 -27.54 19.11
C ASP A 50 -24.90 -28.96 18.60
N HIS A 51 -23.82 -29.13 17.83
CA HIS A 51 -23.45 -30.43 17.27
C HIS A 51 -23.24 -31.47 18.37
N THR A 52 -23.83 -32.65 18.23
CA THR A 52 -23.86 -33.67 19.30
C THR A 52 -22.47 -34.23 19.65
N ASN A 53 -21.57 -34.34 18.68
CA ASN A 53 -20.19 -34.81 18.89
C ASN A 53 -19.25 -33.67 19.33
N PRO A 54 -18.66 -33.74 20.55
CA PRO A 54 -17.71 -32.73 21.05
C PRO A 54 -16.44 -32.58 20.22
N MET A 55 -15.93 -33.65 19.60
CA MET A 55 -14.71 -33.61 18.80
C MET A 55 -14.91 -32.82 17.49
N VAL A 56 -16.12 -32.89 16.92
CA VAL A 56 -16.46 -32.06 15.75
C VAL A 56 -16.48 -30.59 16.16
N ARG A 57 -17.04 -30.24 17.33
CA ARG A 57 -17.04 -28.85 17.81
C ARG A 57 -15.62 -28.32 18.04
N GLU A 58 -14.74 -29.16 18.59
CA GLU A 58 -13.32 -28.82 18.78
C GLU A 58 -12.63 -28.50 17.45
N GLU A 59 -12.80 -29.35 16.43
CA GLU A 59 -12.17 -29.16 15.12
C GLU A 59 -12.54 -27.81 14.50
N TYR A 60 -13.79 -27.38 14.67
CA TYR A 60 -14.26 -26.07 14.17
C TYR A 60 -13.64 -24.88 14.89
N LEU A 61 -13.11 -25.02 16.11
CA LEU A 61 -12.37 -23.96 16.79
C LEU A 61 -11.10 -23.58 16.03
N THR A 62 -10.56 -24.45 15.19
CA THR A 62 -9.41 -24.14 14.32
C THR A 62 -9.71 -22.94 13.41
N ARG A 63 -10.97 -22.74 12.99
CA ARG A 63 -11.39 -21.58 12.17
C ARG A 63 -11.23 -20.24 12.89
N LEU A 64 -11.25 -20.23 14.23
CA LEU A 64 -11.03 -19.00 15.00
C LEU A 64 -9.63 -18.42 14.79
N LYS A 65 -8.66 -19.23 14.35
CA LYS A 65 -7.33 -18.75 13.96
C LYS A 65 -7.36 -17.88 12.71
N GLU A 66 -8.39 -18.03 11.88
CA GLU A 66 -8.58 -17.23 10.67
C GLU A 66 -9.33 -15.92 10.95
N LEU A 67 -10.05 -15.83 12.07
CA LEU A 67 -10.80 -14.65 12.46
C LEU A 67 -9.87 -13.43 12.55
N ARG A 68 -10.22 -12.37 11.81
CA ARG A 68 -9.53 -11.09 11.86
C ARG A 68 -10.54 -9.97 12.06
N GLN A 69 -10.42 -9.29 13.20
CA GLN A 69 -11.13 -8.05 13.51
C GLN A 69 -10.11 -6.90 13.47
N PRO A 70 -10.10 -6.07 12.41
CA PRO A 70 -9.20 -4.93 12.37
C PRO A 70 -9.60 -3.90 13.41
N LEU A 71 -8.59 -3.32 14.05
CA LEU A 71 -8.72 -2.20 14.98
C LEU A 71 -8.50 -0.87 14.24
N PRO A 72 -8.98 0.26 14.79
CA PRO A 72 -8.78 1.57 14.17
C PRO A 72 -7.34 1.90 13.75
N ILE A 73 -6.35 1.44 14.53
CA ILE A 73 -4.92 1.62 14.25
C ILE A 73 -4.48 1.03 12.89
N TYR A 74 -5.19 0.03 12.35
CA TYR A 74 -4.91 -0.53 11.01
C TYR A 74 -5.15 0.52 9.94
N TYR A 75 -6.23 1.29 10.07
CA TYR A 75 -6.55 2.38 9.15
C TYR A 75 -5.49 3.48 9.23
N ASP A 76 -5.11 3.89 10.43
CA ASP A 76 -4.12 4.96 10.61
C ASP A 76 -2.75 4.56 10.05
N CYS A 77 -2.33 3.31 10.32
CA CYS A 77 -1.11 2.74 9.76
C CYS A 77 -1.18 2.68 8.22
N PHE A 78 -2.29 2.22 7.67
CA PHE A 78 -2.50 2.20 6.22
C PHE A 78 -2.37 3.61 5.62
N ARG A 79 -3.01 4.62 6.23
CA ARG A 79 -2.99 5.99 5.72
C ARG A 79 -1.61 6.62 5.81
N ALA A 80 -0.86 6.31 6.86
CA ALA A 80 0.53 6.73 6.96
C ALA A 80 1.37 6.14 5.81
N ILE A 81 1.25 4.84 5.57
CA ILE A 81 1.98 4.16 4.47
C ILE A 81 1.55 4.69 3.10
N GLU A 82 0.25 4.88 2.87
CA GLU A 82 -0.27 5.43 1.61
C GLU A 82 0.28 6.84 1.34
N ARG A 83 0.36 7.70 2.37
CA ARG A 83 0.93 9.04 2.26
C ARG A 83 2.43 8.97 1.97
N ALA A 84 3.17 8.13 2.69
CA ALA A 84 4.60 7.94 2.50
C ALA A 84 4.94 7.48 1.07
N LEU A 85 4.18 6.53 0.52
CA LEU A 85 4.33 6.08 -0.86
C LEU A 85 4.10 7.25 -1.85
N LYS A 86 3.01 8.00 -1.69
CA LYS A 86 2.69 9.14 -2.56
C LYS A 86 3.73 10.26 -2.44
N GLN A 87 4.21 10.57 -1.25
CA GLN A 87 5.27 11.57 -1.03
C GLN A 87 6.58 11.14 -1.70
N GLY A 88 6.99 9.88 -1.52
CA GLY A 88 8.17 9.33 -2.17
C GLY A 88 8.08 9.35 -3.70
N TYR A 89 6.90 9.04 -4.27
CA TYR A 89 6.67 9.11 -5.71
C TYR A 89 6.47 10.53 -6.23
N SER A 90 6.05 11.49 -5.41
CA SER A 90 5.88 12.89 -5.85
C SER A 90 7.18 13.50 -6.38
N ALA A 91 8.33 13.09 -5.84
CA ALA A 91 9.64 13.50 -6.33
C ALA A 91 10.12 12.70 -7.57
N LYS A 92 9.45 11.59 -7.90
CA LYS A 92 9.84 10.63 -8.93
C LYS A 92 8.75 10.51 -9.98
N ASN A 93 8.85 11.29 -11.05
CA ASN A 93 7.99 11.12 -12.21
C ASN A 93 8.84 10.68 -13.40
N PRO A 94 8.69 9.43 -13.91
CA PRO A 94 9.46 8.91 -15.04
C PRO A 94 9.39 9.78 -16.30
N LEU A 95 8.35 10.61 -16.43
CA LEU A 95 8.08 11.43 -17.61
C LEU A 95 8.65 12.86 -17.48
N THR A 96 9.38 13.19 -16.41
CA THR A 96 9.98 14.51 -16.23
C THR A 96 11.48 14.50 -16.55
N PRO A 97 12.01 15.61 -17.11
CA PRO A 97 13.44 15.72 -17.38
C PRO A 97 14.28 15.70 -16.08
N THR A 98 13.72 16.14 -14.95
CA THR A 98 14.37 16.01 -13.63
C THR A 98 14.65 14.55 -13.26
N MET A 99 13.70 13.65 -13.49
CA MET A 99 13.88 12.23 -13.17
C MET A 99 14.85 11.56 -14.13
N ALA A 100 14.77 11.89 -15.43
CA ALA A 100 15.73 11.41 -16.42
C ALA A 100 17.16 11.82 -16.03
N GLN A 101 17.37 13.07 -15.62
CA GLN A 101 18.67 13.50 -15.12
C GLN A 101 19.10 12.71 -13.87
N TYR A 102 18.23 12.58 -12.87
CA TYR A 102 18.56 11.84 -11.64
C TYR A 102 18.98 10.38 -11.90
N LEU A 103 18.41 9.73 -12.92
CA LEU A 103 18.76 8.37 -13.30
C LEU A 103 20.06 8.26 -14.10
N HIS A 104 20.44 9.30 -14.84
CA HIS A 104 21.58 9.26 -15.77
C HIS A 104 22.85 9.95 -15.23
N TYR A 105 22.73 10.79 -14.20
CA TYR A 105 23.87 11.50 -13.61
C TYR A 105 24.14 11.04 -12.18
N PRO A 106 25.41 11.03 -11.72
CA PRO A 106 25.73 10.83 -10.32
C PRO A 106 25.00 11.85 -9.46
N VAL A 107 24.44 11.43 -8.32
CA VAL A 107 23.67 12.30 -7.41
C VAL A 107 24.48 13.52 -6.93
N ASN A 108 25.81 13.38 -6.91
CA ASN A 108 26.75 14.42 -6.48
C ASN A 108 27.11 15.41 -7.60
N GLU A 109 26.73 15.13 -8.84
CA GLU A 109 27.01 15.97 -10.00
C GLU A 109 25.74 16.67 -10.45
N ARG A 110 25.72 17.99 -10.31
CA ARG A 110 24.65 18.81 -10.87
C ARG A 110 25.08 19.25 -12.27
N PRO A 111 24.29 18.97 -13.32
CA PRO A 111 24.57 19.53 -14.63
C PRO A 111 24.53 21.05 -14.55
N HIS A 112 25.29 21.69 -15.43
CA HIS A 112 25.31 23.15 -15.50
C HIS A 112 23.96 23.72 -15.98
N ILE A 113 23.19 22.91 -16.71
CA ILE A 113 21.87 23.27 -17.23
C ILE A 113 20.82 22.61 -16.34
N GLU A 114 19.98 23.45 -15.72
CA GLU A 114 18.88 22.99 -14.89
C GLU A 114 17.76 22.38 -15.77
N PRO A 115 17.17 21.23 -15.37
CA PRO A 115 15.98 20.70 -16.04
C PRO A 115 14.82 21.68 -15.98
N LYS A 116 13.94 21.63 -16.99
CA LYS A 116 12.71 22.42 -17.01
C LYS A 116 11.84 22.25 -15.75
N THR A 117 11.91 21.09 -15.10
CA THR A 117 11.16 20.75 -13.89
C THR A 117 11.98 20.91 -12.60
N GLY A 118 13.15 21.56 -12.67
CA GLY A 118 14.05 21.82 -11.55
C GLY A 118 14.97 20.64 -11.22
N TYR A 119 15.84 20.82 -10.23
CA TYR A 119 16.68 19.73 -9.72
C TYR A 119 15.90 18.72 -8.86
N PHE A 120 16.35 17.46 -8.88
CA PHE A 120 15.76 16.42 -8.05
C PHE A 120 15.99 16.73 -6.57
N VAL A 121 14.91 16.70 -5.79
CA VAL A 121 14.95 16.83 -4.33
C VAL A 121 14.44 15.52 -3.72
N PRO A 122 15.30 14.73 -3.05
CA PRO A 122 14.87 13.52 -2.37
C PRO A 122 13.78 13.84 -1.33
N LYS A 123 12.70 13.07 -1.36
CA LYS A 123 11.67 13.09 -0.33
C LYS A 123 11.63 11.73 0.36
N ALA A 124 11.67 11.74 1.68
CA ALA A 124 11.54 10.57 2.52
C ALA A 124 10.52 10.86 3.62
N GLU A 125 9.66 9.89 3.88
CA GLU A 125 8.73 9.91 5.00
C GLU A 125 8.99 8.66 5.85
N THR A 126 9.16 8.87 7.16
CA THR A 126 9.49 7.81 8.11
C THR A 126 8.30 7.60 9.04
N ILE A 127 7.93 6.35 9.26
CA ILE A 127 6.81 5.96 10.12
C ILE A 127 7.36 5.13 11.26
N THR A 128 6.97 5.45 12.49
CA THR A 128 7.35 4.69 13.70
C THR A 128 6.10 4.09 14.34
N LEU A 129 6.09 2.78 14.53
CA LEU A 129 5.03 2.05 15.22
C LEU A 129 5.52 1.61 16.61
N ILE A 130 4.96 2.21 17.66
CA ILE A 130 5.38 2.00 19.06
C ILE A 130 4.31 1.18 19.80
N GLY A 131 4.74 0.25 20.64
CA GLY A 131 3.86 -0.50 21.53
C GLY A 131 4.58 -1.68 22.18
N GLU A 132 4.01 -2.22 23.25
CA GLU A 132 4.57 -3.34 24.00
C GLU A 132 4.76 -4.59 23.13
N SER A 133 5.71 -5.47 23.50
CA SER A 133 5.94 -6.71 22.76
C SER A 133 4.71 -7.61 22.76
N GLY A 134 4.48 -8.36 21.69
CA GLY A 134 3.34 -9.29 21.59
C GLY A 134 1.97 -8.66 21.28
N THR A 135 1.87 -7.34 21.14
CA THR A 135 0.60 -6.63 20.83
C THR A 135 0.14 -6.71 19.36
N GLY A 136 0.83 -7.50 18.52
CA GLY A 136 0.44 -7.69 17.12
C GLY A 136 0.91 -6.62 16.13
N LYS A 137 1.87 -5.76 16.51
CA LYS A 137 2.44 -4.70 15.64
C LYS A 137 2.92 -5.22 14.28
N THR A 138 3.78 -6.25 14.29
CA THR A 138 4.34 -6.85 13.07
C THR A 138 3.25 -7.47 12.21
N SER A 139 2.33 -8.23 12.84
CA SER A 139 1.22 -8.88 12.14
C SER A 139 0.25 -7.87 11.49
N MET A 140 0.00 -6.73 12.14
CA MET A 140 -0.76 -5.63 11.54
C MET A 140 -0.01 -5.05 10.34
N LEU A 141 1.27 -4.74 10.51
CA LEU A 141 2.09 -4.12 9.46
C LEU A 141 2.13 -5.01 8.20
N GLU A 142 2.33 -6.32 8.37
CA GLU A 142 2.33 -7.27 7.26
C GLU A 142 0.99 -7.29 6.51
N GLN A 143 -0.15 -7.28 7.22
CA GLN A 143 -1.47 -7.22 6.60
C GLN A 143 -1.67 -5.92 5.81
N VAL A 144 -1.29 -4.78 6.39
CA VAL A 144 -1.38 -3.47 5.74
C VAL A 144 -0.48 -3.41 4.51
N LEU A 145 0.76 -3.89 4.60
CA LEU A 145 1.71 -3.90 3.47
C LEU A 145 1.27 -4.85 2.36
N ASN A 146 0.65 -5.99 2.70
CA ASN A 146 0.10 -6.93 1.72
C ASN A 146 -1.07 -6.36 0.91
N TYR A 147 -1.73 -5.30 1.40
CA TYR A 147 -2.73 -4.59 0.60
C TYR A 147 -2.11 -3.95 -0.64
N PHE A 148 -0.90 -3.39 -0.53
CA PHE A 148 -0.22 -2.76 -1.65
C PHE A 148 0.46 -3.82 -2.53
N PRO A 149 0.35 -3.73 -3.87
CA PRO A 149 1.16 -4.57 -4.74
C PRO A 149 2.64 -4.33 -4.47
N GLN A 150 3.41 -5.41 -4.35
CA GLN A 150 4.85 -5.31 -4.08
C GLN A 150 5.61 -4.83 -5.31
N VAL A 151 5.10 -5.17 -6.50
CA VAL A 151 5.62 -4.71 -7.79
C VAL A 151 4.45 -4.31 -8.68
N ILE A 152 4.56 -3.14 -9.28
CA ILE A 152 3.65 -2.66 -10.32
C ILE A 152 4.47 -2.60 -11.62
N GLU A 153 4.06 -3.40 -12.61
CA GLU A 153 4.69 -3.43 -13.92
C GLU A 153 4.07 -2.37 -14.83
N HIS A 154 4.88 -1.40 -15.24
CA HIS A 154 4.50 -0.34 -16.16
C HIS A 154 4.95 -0.70 -17.57
N SER A 155 3.99 -0.79 -18.51
CA SER A 155 4.26 -1.12 -19.92
C SER A 155 3.91 -0.01 -20.90
N SER A 156 2.89 0.78 -20.56
CA SER A 156 2.55 2.03 -21.25
C SER A 156 1.79 2.94 -20.30
N TYR A 157 1.83 4.25 -20.55
CA TYR A 157 1.06 5.27 -19.85
C TYR A 157 0.54 6.29 -20.88
N LYS A 158 -0.78 6.46 -20.97
CA LYS A 158 -1.43 7.35 -21.95
C LYS A 158 -0.99 7.12 -23.41
N GLY A 159 -0.74 5.86 -23.78
CA GLY A 159 -0.30 5.47 -25.12
C GLY A 159 1.20 5.65 -25.40
N LEU A 160 1.97 6.14 -24.43
CA LEU A 160 3.43 6.18 -24.48
C LEU A 160 3.99 4.94 -23.75
N PRO A 161 5.11 4.36 -24.19
CA PRO A 161 5.79 3.30 -23.45
C PRO A 161 6.35 3.81 -22.11
#